data_AF-A0A7Y4Y167-F1
#
_entry.id   AF-A0A7Y4Y167-F1
#
_cell.length_a   1.000
_cell.length_b   1.000
_cell.length_c   1.000
_cell.angle_alpha   90.00
_cell.angle_beta   90.00
_cell.angle_gamma   90.00
#
_symmetry.space_group_name_H-M   'P 1'
#
loop_
_entity.id
_entity.type
_entity.pdbx_description
1 polymer ?
#
loop_
_entity_poly.entity_id
_entity_poly.type
_entity_poly.pdbx_seq_one_letter_code
_entity_poly.pdbx_strand_id
1 'polypeptide(L)'
;MERNPTAIVAVDTTALADRGFMEAIPVRQVQDQDDLVCHCAGVTRARIKSAIATAPASTLESLGAQLGCGVQCGCCRPLVQELLGQSPWYEVANAMRTTLTDDGHPERRIVQLDLQLVGFPPYPQAQPAQHVVLQAWLDESWITRTYTVVRQSEDGNTVSIAMRRIEGGEFGQRLIDVDDATFAAIPLRIAVPAGEIAPADSRPMVCFVAGVGVTLALSLLHGRRPGQHLHVDYSASRRGDMVYADRIEGSASSGREVSCHLRTDDVDGFIDDEDILETVKQFPGARYYVCGPPAYTRRLVDGLHKAEVADADVRVEAFFLKTNARPRPGIRRLAYAAGIALAFLPLLLLAPALAKFVPNDAHNPGHVDLECSECHREAPGTMRQQLQAKAKHLLGLRASDIAFGNRPVNNAACVGCHDDRDDRHPAYRFLEPRFAAARETLAPQLCVSCHREHTGTRVSQTDTGFCAACHSDTKVKDDPASPTHAVLFRDKRWETCLTCHDFHGNHPHDPPHDLKDAIAPQTIAAYLRAAKSPYGEPVVKAKQPEASP
;
A
#
# COMPACT_ATOMS: atom_id res chain seq x y z
N MET A 1 -13.36 -44.34 42.62
CA MET A 1 -13.43 -43.57 43.88
C MET A 1 -12.52 -42.38 43.70
N GLU A 2 -13.12 -41.20 43.61
CA GLU A 2 -12.54 -39.95 43.10
C GLU A 2 -11.34 -39.47 43.92
N ARG A 3 -10.33 -38.91 43.24
CA ARG A 3 -9.30 -38.05 43.85
C ARG A 3 -9.42 -36.65 43.22
N ASN A 4 -9.80 -35.69 44.05
CA ASN A 4 -9.71 -34.25 43.78
C ASN A 4 -8.28 -33.76 44.16
N PRO A 5 -7.77 -32.68 43.54
CA PRO A 5 -6.34 -32.43 43.41
C PRO A 5 -5.72 -31.55 44.50
N THR A 6 -4.39 -31.60 44.46
CA THR A 6 -3.36 -31.07 45.34
C THR A 6 -3.35 -29.55 45.45
N ALA A 7 -3.15 -29.08 46.68
CA ALA A 7 -2.94 -27.68 47.04
C ALA A 7 -1.63 -27.11 46.45
N ILE A 8 -1.73 -25.87 45.99
CA ILE A 8 -0.62 -25.03 45.53
C ILE A 8 0.17 -24.56 46.75
N VAL A 9 1.45 -24.93 46.82
CA VAL A 9 2.40 -24.34 47.78
C VAL A 9 2.86 -23.00 47.21
N ALA A 10 2.43 -21.91 47.84
CA ALA A 10 2.89 -20.56 47.54
C ALA A 10 4.37 -20.43 47.92
N VAL A 11 5.20 -20.03 46.95
CA VAL A 11 6.59 -19.62 47.21
C VAL A 11 6.53 -18.16 47.68
N ASP A 12 7.03 -17.92 48.88
CA ASP A 12 7.12 -16.60 49.51
C ASP A 12 8.10 -15.71 48.74
N THR A 13 7.58 -14.67 48.08
CA THR A 13 8.33 -13.73 47.23
C THR A 13 8.97 -12.58 47.99
N THR A 14 9.02 -12.63 49.33
CA THR A 14 9.48 -11.48 50.14
C THR A 14 11.00 -11.36 50.29
N ALA A 15 11.81 -12.31 49.80
CA ALA A 15 13.27 -12.30 49.98
C ALA A 15 14.10 -11.63 48.86
N LEU A 16 13.47 -11.07 47.81
CA LEU A 16 14.17 -10.38 46.71
C LEU A 16 14.03 -8.84 46.73
N ALA A 17 13.39 -8.28 47.75
CA ALA A 17 13.08 -6.84 47.82
C ALA A 17 14.25 -5.92 48.23
N ASP A 18 15.41 -6.46 48.61
CA ASP A 18 16.49 -5.68 49.24
C ASP A 18 17.65 -5.26 48.30
N ARG A 19 17.45 -5.32 46.98
CA ARG A 19 18.34 -4.65 46.02
C ARG A 19 17.49 -3.82 45.07
N GLY A 20 17.39 -2.53 45.36
CA GLY A 20 16.63 -1.57 44.58
C GLY A 20 17.11 -1.51 43.13
N PHE A 21 16.39 -2.19 42.24
CA PHE A 21 16.24 -1.92 40.82
C PHE A 21 15.12 -2.84 40.33
N MET A 22 13.97 -2.27 39.94
CA MET A 22 13.05 -2.79 38.94
C MET A 22 11.84 -1.86 38.91
N GLU A 23 11.93 -0.77 38.13
CA GLU A 23 10.71 -0.33 37.44
C GLU A 23 10.19 -1.54 36.64
N ALA A 24 8.88 -1.77 36.71
CA ALA A 24 8.27 -2.91 36.03
C ALA A 24 8.64 -2.88 34.53
N ILE A 25 9.26 -3.95 34.05
CA ILE A 25 9.62 -4.09 32.63
C ILE A 25 8.36 -3.82 31.80
N PRO A 26 8.42 -2.92 30.79
CA PRO A 26 7.25 -2.55 30.02
C PRO A 26 6.60 -3.78 29.37
N VAL A 27 5.43 -4.18 29.87
CA VAL A 27 4.61 -5.19 29.21
C VAL A 27 4.23 -4.63 27.84
N ARG A 28 4.46 -5.39 26.77
CA ARG A 28 4.07 -4.99 25.43
C ARG A 28 2.58 -4.67 25.40
N GLN A 29 2.22 -3.40 25.38
CA GLN A 29 0.85 -2.99 25.11
C GLN A 29 0.51 -3.38 23.67
N VAL A 30 -0.68 -3.93 23.46
CA VAL A 30 -1.15 -4.34 22.13
C VAL A 30 -1.33 -3.08 21.29
N GLN A 31 -0.29 -2.67 20.56
CA GLN A 31 -0.42 -1.60 19.59
C GLN A 31 -1.36 -2.04 18.46
N ASP A 32 -2.34 -1.21 18.15
CA ASP A 32 -3.43 -1.41 17.19
C ASP A 32 -2.97 -1.35 15.71
N GLN A 33 -1.66 -1.44 15.46
CA GLN A 33 -1.09 -1.43 14.11
C GLN A 33 -0.81 -2.87 13.67
N ASP A 34 -1.33 -3.27 12.50
CA ASP A 34 -1.05 -4.58 11.90
C ASP A 34 0.39 -4.64 11.36
N ASP A 35 1.33 -4.96 12.25
CA ASP A 35 2.75 -5.12 11.94
C ASP A 35 3.06 -6.49 11.31
N LEU A 36 4.10 -6.52 10.47
CA LEU A 36 4.70 -7.78 10.01
C LEU A 36 5.36 -8.49 11.20
N VAL A 37 4.90 -9.71 11.49
CA VAL A 37 5.52 -10.59 12.49
C VAL A 37 6.55 -11.50 11.82
N CYS A 38 6.21 -12.06 10.65
CA CYS A 38 7.13 -12.87 9.86
C CYS A 38 7.47 -12.15 8.55
N HIS A 39 8.68 -11.61 8.47
CA HIS A 39 9.14 -10.86 7.29
C HIS A 39 9.43 -11.75 6.08
N CYS A 40 9.95 -12.97 6.29
CA CYS A 40 10.26 -13.88 5.19
C CYS A 40 9.01 -14.45 4.51
N ALA A 41 7.97 -14.77 5.28
CA ALA A 41 6.70 -15.28 4.77
C ALA A 41 5.62 -14.19 4.56
N GLY A 42 5.92 -12.92 4.86
CA GLY A 42 4.97 -11.81 4.73
C GLY A 42 3.71 -11.94 5.60
N VAL A 43 3.85 -12.50 6.81
CA VAL A 43 2.72 -12.76 7.71
C VAL A 43 2.59 -11.65 8.74
N THR A 44 1.42 -11.03 8.80
CA THR A 44 1.09 -9.95 9.74
C THR A 44 0.52 -10.47 11.06
N ARG A 45 0.54 -9.63 12.10
CA ARG A 45 -0.03 -9.95 13.41
C ARG A 45 -1.51 -10.28 13.32
N ALA A 46 -2.29 -9.53 12.55
CA ALA A 46 -3.72 -9.76 12.37
C ALA A 46 -4.01 -11.12 11.74
N ARG A 47 -3.20 -11.54 10.75
CA ARG A 47 -3.32 -12.87 10.14
C ARG A 47 -3.08 -14.00 11.15
N ILE A 48 -2.05 -13.85 12.01
CA ILE A 48 -1.77 -14.84 13.06
C ILE A 48 -2.89 -14.86 14.10
N LYS A 49 -3.33 -13.69 14.58
CA LYS A 49 -4.45 -13.59 15.55
C LYS A 49 -5.74 -14.18 14.99
N SER A 50 -6.04 -13.94 13.71
CA SER A 50 -7.21 -14.51 13.04
C SER A 50 -7.12 -16.03 12.98
N ALA A 51 -5.94 -16.60 12.65
CA ALA A 51 -5.73 -18.05 12.65
C ALA A 51 -5.91 -18.66 14.06
N ILE A 52 -5.35 -18.03 15.10
CA ILE A 52 -5.54 -18.45 16.49
C ILE A 52 -7.02 -18.37 16.90
N ALA A 53 -7.74 -17.32 16.50
CA ALA A 53 -9.17 -17.18 16.81
C ALA A 53 -10.02 -18.29 16.17
N THR A 54 -9.66 -18.74 14.96
CA THR A 54 -10.34 -19.86 14.28
C THR A 54 -9.97 -21.24 14.84
N ALA A 55 -8.79 -21.36 15.46
CA ALA A 55 -8.31 -22.60 16.06
C ALA A 55 -7.55 -22.30 17.37
N PRO A 56 -8.26 -22.19 18.52
CA PRO A 56 -7.65 -21.79 19.80
C PRO A 56 -6.56 -22.75 20.32
N ALA A 57 -6.56 -24.01 19.86
CA ALA A 57 -5.51 -25.00 20.15
C ALA A 57 -4.30 -24.90 19.20
N SER A 58 -4.13 -23.76 18.52
CA SER A 58 -2.99 -23.52 17.62
C SER A 58 -1.67 -23.66 18.37
N THR A 59 -0.70 -24.29 17.70
CA THR A 59 0.69 -24.39 18.13
C THR A 59 1.57 -23.59 17.18
N LEU A 60 2.83 -23.38 17.54
CA LEU A 60 3.81 -22.75 16.65
C LEU A 60 3.94 -23.55 15.35
N GLU A 61 3.94 -24.87 15.45
CA GLU A 61 4.04 -25.82 14.34
C GLU A 61 2.79 -25.77 13.46
N SER A 62 1.59 -25.74 14.03
CA SER A 62 0.35 -25.67 13.24
C SER A 62 0.21 -24.32 12.52
N LEU A 63 0.59 -23.21 13.17
CA LEU A 63 0.62 -21.90 12.53
C LEU A 63 1.69 -21.83 11.44
N GLY A 64 2.84 -22.46 11.65
CA GLY A 64 3.88 -22.57 10.64
C GLY A 64 3.42 -23.37 9.41
N ALA A 65 2.73 -24.48 9.61
CA ALA A 65 2.15 -25.26 8.50
C ALA A 65 1.07 -24.49 7.74
N GLN A 66 0.23 -23.70 8.44
CA GLN A 66 -0.87 -22.96 7.85
C GLN A 66 -0.44 -21.67 7.14
N LEU A 67 0.46 -20.90 7.76
CA LEU A 67 0.81 -19.53 7.34
C LEU A 67 2.24 -19.41 6.81
N GLY A 68 3.08 -20.43 6.98
CA GLY A 68 4.51 -20.38 6.64
C GLY A 68 5.38 -19.61 7.64
N CYS A 69 4.80 -19.05 8.72
CA CYS A 69 5.57 -18.31 9.71
C CYS A 69 6.39 -19.24 10.62
N GLY A 70 7.60 -18.84 10.99
CA GLY A 70 8.44 -19.60 11.93
C GLY A 70 9.07 -20.86 11.36
N VAL A 71 8.99 -21.06 10.03
CA VAL A 71 9.54 -22.21 9.30
C VAL A 71 10.92 -21.89 8.73
N GLN A 72 11.01 -20.90 7.82
CA GLN A 72 12.22 -20.66 7.01
C GLN A 72 13.43 -20.19 7.81
N CYS A 73 13.42 -18.94 8.27
CA CYS A 73 14.54 -18.38 9.05
C CYS A 73 14.40 -18.58 10.56
N GLY A 74 13.21 -18.93 11.05
CA GLY A 74 12.92 -19.07 12.49
C GLY A 74 12.90 -17.75 13.30
N CYS A 75 13.35 -16.61 12.75
CA CYS A 75 13.47 -15.34 13.47
C CYS A 75 12.18 -14.86 14.16
N CYS A 76 11.00 -15.16 13.60
CA CYS A 76 9.73 -14.71 14.16
C CYS A 76 9.14 -15.65 15.22
N ARG A 77 9.75 -16.82 15.47
CA ARG A 77 9.21 -17.84 16.39
C ARG A 77 8.89 -17.27 17.78
N PRO A 78 9.76 -16.47 18.43
CA PRO A 78 9.45 -15.91 19.74
C PRO A 78 8.22 -14.98 19.74
N LEU A 79 8.04 -14.19 18.69
CA LEU A 79 6.86 -13.32 18.54
C LEU A 79 5.57 -14.11 18.32
N VAL A 80 5.65 -15.23 17.58
CA VAL A 80 4.50 -16.13 17.39
C VAL A 80 4.16 -16.84 18.70
N GLN A 81 5.16 -17.28 19.46
CA GLN A 81 4.97 -17.87 20.79
C GLN A 81 4.35 -16.89 21.78
N GLU A 82 4.77 -15.62 21.77
CA GLU A 82 4.15 -14.55 22.57
C GLU A 82 2.67 -14.37 22.19
N LEU A 83 2.33 -14.40 20.89
CA LEU A 83 0.93 -14.35 20.42
C LEU A 83 0.10 -15.58 20.83
N LEU A 84 0.75 -16.73 21.06
CA LEU A 84 0.15 -17.94 21.60
C LEU A 84 0.06 -17.94 23.14
N GLY A 85 0.45 -16.85 23.80
CA GLY A 85 0.42 -16.71 25.27
C GLY A 85 1.59 -17.37 25.99
N GLN A 86 2.65 -17.75 25.27
CA GLN A 86 3.89 -18.27 25.86
C GLN A 86 4.84 -17.13 26.23
N SER A 87 5.77 -17.38 27.16
CA SER A 87 6.82 -16.42 27.53
C SER A 87 8.21 -16.95 27.10
N PRO A 88 8.63 -16.76 25.83
CA PRO A 88 9.91 -17.26 25.32
C PRO A 88 11.11 -16.36 25.68
N TRP A 89 10.90 -15.33 26.50
CA TRP A 89 11.87 -14.26 26.77
C TRP A 89 12.63 -14.48 28.07
N TYR A 90 13.92 -14.16 28.02
CA TYR A 90 14.83 -14.08 29.14
C TYR A 90 15.25 -12.62 29.31
N GLU A 91 15.10 -12.13 30.53
CA GLU A 91 15.43 -10.75 30.85
C GLU A 91 16.95 -10.56 30.97
N VAL A 92 17.43 -9.42 30.47
CA VAL A 92 18.82 -9.00 30.60
C VAL A 92 18.93 -8.14 31.86
N ALA A 93 19.65 -8.64 32.85
CA ALA A 93 19.89 -7.94 34.12
C ALA A 93 20.84 -6.75 33.95
N ASN A 94 21.85 -6.90 33.08
CA ASN A 94 22.80 -5.84 32.76
C ASN A 94 23.34 -6.04 31.34
N ALA A 95 23.69 -4.95 30.66
CA ALA A 95 24.31 -5.01 29.35
C ALA A 95 25.50 -4.06 29.27
N MET A 96 26.59 -4.54 28.68
CA MET A 96 27.75 -3.72 28.36
C MET A 96 27.89 -3.60 26.86
N ARG A 97 28.22 -2.40 26.39
CA ARG A 97 28.40 -2.07 24.99
C ARG A 97 29.87 -1.76 24.71
N THR A 98 30.45 -2.38 23.69
CA THR A 98 31.84 -2.13 23.30
C THR A 98 31.94 -1.91 21.79
N THR A 99 32.50 -0.77 21.38
CA THR A 99 32.80 -0.50 19.97
C THR A 99 34.02 -1.32 19.54
N LEU A 100 33.88 -2.07 18.45
CA LEU A 100 34.90 -2.99 17.94
C LEU A 100 35.72 -2.43 16.78
N THR A 101 35.20 -1.43 16.07
CA THR A 101 35.85 -0.77 14.94
C THR A 101 36.53 0.52 15.40
N ASP A 102 37.46 1.04 14.59
CA ASP A 102 37.98 2.38 14.81
C ASP A 102 36.92 3.48 14.55
N ASP A 103 37.22 4.72 14.99
CA ASP A 103 36.35 5.88 14.81
C ASP A 103 36.53 6.58 13.44
N GLY A 104 37.29 6.00 12.51
CA GLY A 104 37.54 6.59 11.20
C GLY A 104 36.32 6.63 10.29
N HIS A 105 35.39 5.67 10.47
CA HIS A 105 34.17 5.50 9.67
C HIS A 105 32.98 5.14 10.57
N PRO A 106 32.42 6.11 11.33
CA PRO A 106 31.35 5.84 12.29
C PRO A 106 30.09 5.24 11.66
N GLU A 107 29.86 5.44 10.35
CA GLU A 107 28.76 4.84 9.62
C GLU A 107 28.90 3.31 9.42
N ARG A 108 30.11 2.78 9.60
CA ARG A 108 30.44 1.34 9.50
C ARG A 108 30.60 0.67 10.85
N ARG A 109 30.44 1.44 11.93
CA ARG A 109 30.70 1.02 13.30
C ARG A 109 30.07 -0.35 13.62
N ILE A 110 30.87 -1.25 14.17
CA ILE A 110 30.39 -2.53 14.71
C ILE A 110 30.55 -2.49 16.22
N VAL A 111 29.52 -2.92 16.92
CA VAL A 111 29.42 -2.88 18.38
C VAL A 111 29.09 -4.27 18.90
N GLN A 112 29.79 -4.70 19.95
CA GLN A 112 29.46 -5.87 20.75
C GLN A 112 28.55 -5.47 21.90
N LEU A 113 27.51 -6.27 22.16
CA LEU A 113 26.75 -6.25 23.39
C LEU A 113 27.02 -7.51 24.18
N ASP A 114 27.48 -7.36 25.42
CA ASP A 114 27.60 -8.42 26.40
C ASP A 114 26.39 -8.37 27.33
N LEU A 115 25.48 -9.33 27.17
CA LEU A 115 24.20 -9.40 27.85
C LEU A 115 24.31 -10.34 29.06
N GLN A 116 24.24 -9.79 30.25
CA GLN A 116 24.20 -10.56 31.49
C GLN A 116 22.73 -10.86 31.86
N LEU A 117 22.38 -12.12 31.94
CA LEU A 117 21.03 -12.60 32.23
C LEU A 117 20.81 -12.75 33.74
N VAL A 118 19.54 -12.76 34.16
CA VAL A 118 19.13 -12.90 35.58
C VAL A 118 19.55 -14.27 36.18
N GLY A 119 19.89 -15.24 35.34
CA GLY A 119 20.47 -16.54 35.72
C GLY A 119 19.45 -17.62 36.11
N PHE A 120 18.18 -17.26 36.33
CA PHE A 120 17.09 -18.23 36.49
C PHE A 120 15.82 -17.81 35.73
N PRO A 121 15.19 -18.70 34.94
CA PRO A 121 15.68 -20.05 34.60
C PRO A 121 17.02 -19.99 33.85
N PRO A 122 17.83 -21.08 33.86
CA PRO A 122 19.10 -21.10 33.15
C PRO A 122 18.87 -20.91 31.65
N TYR A 123 19.70 -20.09 31.03
CA TYR A 123 19.61 -19.83 29.60
C TYR A 123 20.30 -20.96 28.81
N PRO A 124 19.62 -21.56 27.82
CA PRO A 124 20.19 -22.67 27.05
C PRO A 124 21.44 -22.25 26.26
N GLN A 125 22.38 -23.20 26.11
CA GLN A 125 23.60 -22.99 25.32
C GLN A 125 23.27 -22.95 23.83
N ALA A 126 23.70 -21.89 23.15
CA ALA A 126 23.55 -21.74 21.72
C ALA A 126 24.44 -22.74 20.97
N GLN A 127 23.86 -23.44 20.01
CA GLN A 127 24.61 -24.34 19.13
C GLN A 127 25.22 -23.57 17.95
N PRO A 128 26.24 -24.12 17.28
CA PRO A 128 26.86 -23.49 16.11
C PRO A 128 25.84 -23.14 15.02
N ALA A 129 26.00 -21.92 14.49
CA ALA A 129 25.11 -21.31 13.49
C ALA A 129 23.67 -21.01 13.97
N GLN A 130 23.40 -21.09 15.28
CA GLN A 130 22.16 -20.57 15.84
C GLN A 130 22.25 -19.06 16.08
N HIS A 131 21.07 -18.45 16.12
CA HIS A 131 20.89 -17.04 16.40
C HIS A 131 19.94 -16.84 17.58
N VAL A 132 19.98 -15.64 18.16
CA VAL A 132 19.07 -15.20 19.21
C VAL A 132 18.28 -14.00 18.72
N VAL A 133 17.07 -13.85 19.24
CA VAL A 133 16.24 -12.67 18.99
C VAL A 133 16.40 -11.73 20.18
N LEU A 134 16.92 -10.53 19.92
CA LEU A 134 17.01 -9.44 20.89
C LEU A 134 15.81 -8.51 20.72
N GLN A 135 15.23 -8.11 21.83
CA GLN A 135 14.31 -7.00 21.91
C GLN A 135 14.86 -5.90 22.80
N ALA A 136 14.76 -4.67 22.31
CA ALA A 136 15.07 -3.45 23.06
C ALA A 136 13.82 -2.57 23.12
N TRP A 137 13.51 -2.04 24.30
CA TRP A 137 12.42 -1.09 24.48
C TRP A 137 12.89 0.32 24.11
N LEU A 138 12.48 0.79 22.94
CA LEU A 138 12.90 2.08 22.37
C LEU A 138 11.66 2.87 21.95
N ASP A 139 11.57 4.13 22.37
CA ASP A 139 10.46 5.04 22.06
C ASP A 139 9.07 4.38 22.23
N GLU A 140 8.82 3.83 23.42
CA GLU A 140 7.55 3.18 23.80
C GLU A 140 7.17 1.94 22.97
N SER A 141 8.16 1.30 22.34
CA SER A 141 7.92 0.11 21.52
C SER A 141 9.06 -0.91 21.62
N TRP A 142 8.69 -2.20 21.54
CA TRP A 142 9.67 -3.28 21.44
C TRP A 142 10.21 -3.40 20.02
N ILE A 143 11.48 -3.04 19.84
CA ILE A 143 12.18 -3.20 18.58
C ILE A 143 12.91 -4.54 18.59
N THR A 144 12.59 -5.40 17.62
CA THR A 144 13.05 -6.80 17.56
C THR A 144 14.11 -6.99 16.47
N ARG A 145 15.25 -7.60 16.78
CA ARG A 145 16.30 -7.95 15.82
C ARG A 145 16.87 -9.33 16.12
N THR A 146 17.51 -9.94 15.13
CA THR A 146 18.11 -11.27 15.24
C THR A 146 19.63 -11.16 15.06
N TYR A 147 20.39 -11.86 15.88
CA TYR A 147 21.86 -11.84 15.88
C TYR A 147 22.43 -13.23 16.12
N THR A 148 23.50 -13.59 15.42
CA THR A 148 24.32 -14.76 15.77
C THR A 148 24.97 -14.54 17.12
N VAL A 149 25.03 -15.60 17.94
CA VAL A 149 25.79 -15.58 19.20
C VAL A 149 27.29 -15.64 18.89
N VAL A 150 28.02 -14.63 19.35
CA VAL A 150 29.48 -14.55 19.22
C VAL A 150 30.16 -15.41 20.28
N ARG A 151 29.66 -15.32 21.51
CA ARG A 151 30.17 -16.05 22.67
C ARG A 151 29.06 -16.25 23.68
N GLN A 152 29.12 -17.34 24.41
CA GLN A 152 28.33 -17.56 25.60
C GLN A 152 29.26 -18.06 26.72
N SER A 153 29.05 -17.62 27.95
CA SER A 153 29.77 -18.16 29.11
C SER A 153 29.31 -19.60 29.41
N GLU A 154 30.18 -20.40 30.03
CA GLU A 154 29.86 -21.81 30.35
C GLU A 154 28.65 -21.94 31.28
N ASP A 155 28.49 -21.00 32.21
CA ASP A 155 27.34 -20.92 33.11
C ASP A 155 26.05 -20.42 32.41
N GLY A 156 26.14 -20.01 31.14
CA GLY A 156 25.03 -19.52 30.33
C GLY A 156 24.56 -18.10 30.68
N ASN A 157 25.16 -17.45 31.68
CA ASN A 157 24.68 -16.18 32.22
C ASN A 157 25.10 -14.96 31.41
N THR A 158 26.08 -15.09 30.52
CA THR A 158 26.53 -13.99 29.65
C THR A 158 26.45 -14.43 28.19
N VAL A 159 25.73 -13.67 27.38
CA VAL A 159 25.61 -13.88 25.92
C VAL A 159 26.13 -12.65 25.20
N SER A 160 27.15 -12.85 24.36
CA SER A 160 27.73 -11.80 23.53
C SER A 160 27.17 -11.86 22.11
N ILE A 161 26.68 -10.73 21.61
CA ILE A 161 26.27 -10.54 20.21
C ILE A 161 27.01 -9.35 19.61
N ALA A 162 27.18 -9.31 18.29
CA ALA A 162 27.71 -8.13 17.62
C ALA A 162 26.75 -7.64 16.54
N MET A 163 26.71 -6.32 16.38
CA MET A 163 25.82 -5.66 15.44
C MET A 163 26.50 -4.50 14.75
N ARG A 164 26.21 -4.35 13.46
CA ARG A 164 26.64 -3.21 12.67
C ARG A 164 25.64 -2.08 12.79
N ARG A 165 26.14 -0.86 12.95
CA ARG A 165 25.37 0.37 12.84
C ARG A 165 24.85 0.53 11.41
N ILE A 166 23.55 0.73 11.27
CA ILE A 166 22.89 1.00 9.98
C ILE A 166 22.33 2.42 10.02
N GLU A 167 22.68 3.23 9.02
CA GLU A 167 22.14 4.60 8.88
C GLU A 167 20.61 4.58 8.74
N GLY A 168 19.92 5.39 9.54
CA GLY A 168 18.45 5.37 9.61
C GLY A 168 17.86 4.08 10.21
N GLY A 169 18.71 3.16 10.69
CA GLY A 169 18.30 1.95 11.38
C GLY A 169 17.85 2.26 12.81
N GLU A 170 16.79 1.57 13.25
CA GLU A 170 16.15 1.78 14.56
C GLU A 170 17.07 1.61 15.78
N PHE A 171 18.11 0.78 15.68
CA PHE A 171 19.12 0.60 16.74
C PHE A 171 20.31 1.55 16.61
N GLY A 172 20.52 2.18 15.45
CA GLY A 172 21.69 3.05 15.24
C GLY A 172 21.70 4.20 16.24
N GLN A 173 20.79 5.16 16.07
CA GLN A 173 20.77 6.35 16.92
C GLN A 173 20.29 6.07 18.35
N ARG A 174 19.42 5.06 18.55
CA ARG A 174 18.69 4.85 19.80
C ARG A 174 19.29 3.80 20.74
N LEU A 175 20.28 3.05 20.27
CA LEU A 175 20.95 2.00 21.06
C LEU A 175 22.48 2.07 20.92
N ILE A 176 23.00 2.28 19.71
CA ILE A 176 24.45 2.31 19.44
C ILE A 176 25.06 3.69 19.72
N ASP A 177 24.37 4.78 19.36
CA ASP A 177 24.95 6.13 19.42
C ASP A 177 24.63 6.89 20.73
N VAL A 178 23.78 6.34 21.62
CA VAL A 178 23.45 6.95 22.93
C VAL A 178 24.62 6.86 23.90
N ASP A 179 24.67 7.66 24.97
CA ASP A 179 25.67 7.52 26.02
C ASP A 179 25.47 6.23 26.85
N ASP A 180 26.48 5.85 27.64
CA ASP A 180 26.47 4.57 28.38
C ASP A 180 25.42 4.53 29.51
N ALA A 181 25.10 5.67 30.13
CA ALA A 181 24.06 5.72 31.16
C ALA A 181 22.67 5.53 30.54
N THR A 182 22.41 6.20 29.41
CA THR A 182 21.20 5.98 28.62
C THR A 182 21.12 4.54 28.13
N PHE A 183 22.21 3.96 27.61
CA PHE A 183 22.23 2.57 27.15
C PHE A 183 21.89 1.57 28.27
N ALA A 184 22.50 1.74 29.45
CA ALA A 184 22.29 0.86 30.60
C ALA A 184 20.85 0.91 31.14
N ALA A 185 20.12 1.99 30.88
CA ALA A 185 18.72 2.15 31.27
C ALA A 185 17.73 1.52 30.28
N ILE A 186 18.16 1.07 29.09
CA ILE A 186 17.26 0.48 28.08
C ILE A 186 16.88 -0.95 28.50
N PRO A 187 15.59 -1.26 28.69
CA PRO A 187 15.15 -2.64 28.91
C PRO A 187 15.48 -3.52 27.70
N LEU A 188 16.22 -4.60 27.95
CA LEU A 188 16.60 -5.59 26.96
C LEU A 188 16.11 -6.98 27.37
N ARG A 189 15.64 -7.76 26.40
CA ARG A 189 15.30 -9.18 26.59
C ARG A 189 15.71 -10.00 25.37
N ILE A 190 16.08 -11.24 25.59
CA ILE A 190 16.47 -12.17 24.53
C ILE A 190 15.60 -13.42 24.52
N ALA A 191 15.32 -13.97 23.35
CA ALA A 191 14.70 -15.27 23.23
C ALA A 191 15.73 -16.40 23.32
N VAL A 192 15.26 -17.64 23.53
CA VAL A 192 16.11 -18.84 23.41
C VAL A 192 16.78 -18.91 22.02
N PRO A 193 17.98 -19.52 21.92
CA PRO A 193 18.64 -19.76 20.63
C PRO A 193 17.73 -20.55 19.68
N ALA A 194 17.72 -20.12 18.43
CA ALA A 194 16.90 -20.68 17.36
C ALA A 194 17.70 -20.79 16.05
N GLY A 195 17.07 -21.41 15.05
CA GLY A 195 17.70 -21.70 13.76
C GLY A 195 18.29 -23.10 13.69
N GLU A 196 18.59 -23.51 12.47
CA GLU A 196 19.16 -24.82 12.17
C GLU A 196 20.56 -24.94 12.79
N ILE A 197 20.87 -26.12 13.32
CA ILE A 197 22.19 -26.42 13.86
C ILE A 197 23.08 -26.88 12.71
N ALA A 198 24.37 -26.53 12.74
CA ALA A 198 25.34 -27.10 11.79
C ALA A 198 25.28 -28.65 11.82
N PRO A 199 25.19 -29.33 10.67
CA PRO A 199 25.10 -30.79 10.63
C PRO A 199 26.24 -31.48 11.38
N ALA A 200 25.91 -32.59 12.03
CA ALA A 200 26.82 -33.35 12.88
C ALA A 200 27.83 -34.22 12.10
N ASP A 201 28.21 -33.83 10.89
CA ASP A 201 29.17 -34.57 10.05
C ASP A 201 30.58 -33.98 10.15
N SER A 202 31.57 -34.67 9.55
CA SER A 202 32.97 -34.27 9.54
C SER A 202 33.37 -33.57 8.23
N ARG A 203 32.40 -33.13 7.40
CA ARG A 203 32.73 -32.43 6.15
C ARG A 203 33.44 -31.12 6.47
N PRO A 204 34.39 -30.67 5.63
CA PRO A 204 34.97 -29.35 5.76
C PRO A 204 33.86 -28.28 5.73
N MET A 205 34.04 -27.20 6.48
CA MET A 205 33.18 -26.04 6.44
C MET A 205 33.94 -24.88 5.80
N VAL A 206 33.31 -24.21 4.84
CA VAL A 206 33.80 -22.98 4.23
C VAL A 206 32.84 -21.87 4.61
N CYS A 207 33.33 -20.83 5.26
CA CYS A 207 32.54 -19.70 5.73
C CYS A 207 32.96 -18.43 4.99
N PHE A 208 32.13 -17.99 4.04
CA PHE A 208 32.28 -16.72 3.37
C PHE A 208 31.53 -15.63 4.14
N VAL A 209 32.27 -14.73 4.75
CA VAL A 209 31.72 -13.71 5.64
C VAL A 209 32.16 -12.30 5.25
N ALA A 210 31.28 -11.32 5.44
CA ALA A 210 31.62 -9.92 5.24
C ALA A 210 31.14 -8.99 6.35
N GLY A 211 32.03 -8.11 6.80
CA GLY A 211 31.81 -7.22 7.95
C GLY A 211 31.32 -7.99 9.19
N VAL A 212 30.22 -7.54 9.81
CA VAL A 212 29.65 -8.20 11.00
C VAL A 212 29.21 -9.65 10.75
N GLY A 213 29.12 -10.12 9.51
CA GLY A 213 28.84 -11.53 9.22
C GLY A 213 29.89 -12.50 9.78
N VAL A 214 31.08 -12.01 10.17
CA VAL A 214 32.12 -12.79 10.85
C VAL A 214 31.65 -13.46 12.15
N THR A 215 30.57 -12.98 12.76
CA THR A 215 29.96 -13.62 13.93
C THR A 215 29.55 -15.07 13.66
N LEU A 216 29.12 -15.40 12.43
CA LEU A 216 28.84 -16.77 12.01
C LEU A 216 30.12 -17.62 11.98
N ALA A 217 31.22 -17.08 11.44
CA ALA A 217 32.50 -17.77 11.45
C ALA A 217 32.99 -18.07 12.87
N LEU A 218 32.82 -17.13 13.82
CA LEU A 218 33.15 -17.36 15.23
C LEU A 218 32.24 -18.40 15.89
N SER A 219 30.94 -18.36 15.61
CA SER A 219 29.99 -19.37 16.12
C SER A 219 30.36 -20.78 15.68
N LEU A 220 30.70 -20.94 14.39
CA LEU A 220 31.18 -22.21 13.83
C LEU A 220 32.53 -22.64 14.41
N LEU A 221 33.46 -21.69 14.59
CA LEU A 221 34.77 -21.94 15.17
C LEU A 221 34.66 -22.46 16.61
N HIS A 222 33.78 -21.88 17.44
CA HIS A 222 33.64 -22.24 18.84
C HIS A 222 33.01 -23.62 19.08
N GLY A 223 32.03 -24.04 18.27
CA GLY A 223 31.44 -25.38 18.40
C GLY A 223 31.92 -26.38 17.35
N ARG A 224 33.04 -26.08 16.69
CA ARG A 224 33.77 -27.01 15.81
C ARG A 224 34.18 -28.24 16.60
N ARG A 225 34.02 -29.41 16.00
CA ARG A 225 34.48 -30.66 16.59
C ARG A 225 35.97 -30.89 16.28
N PRO A 226 36.72 -31.59 17.16
CA PRO A 226 38.06 -32.05 16.82
C PRO A 226 38.07 -32.82 15.49
N GLY A 227 39.03 -32.56 14.61
CA GLY A 227 39.11 -33.17 13.27
C GLY A 227 38.26 -32.50 12.18
N GLN A 228 37.37 -31.57 12.51
CA GLN A 228 36.55 -30.87 11.51
C GLN A 228 37.30 -29.66 10.96
N HIS A 229 37.48 -29.59 9.64
CA HIS A 229 38.15 -28.45 9.00
C HIS A 229 37.22 -27.24 8.86
N LEU A 230 37.72 -26.04 9.15
CA LEU A 230 37.03 -24.77 8.93
C LEU A 230 37.93 -23.82 8.13
N HIS A 231 37.46 -23.38 6.97
CA HIS A 231 38.03 -22.29 6.21
C HIS A 231 37.15 -21.04 6.36
N VAL A 232 37.76 -19.89 6.65
CA VAL A 232 37.06 -18.60 6.74
C VAL A 232 37.61 -17.64 5.69
N ASP A 233 36.80 -17.31 4.69
CA ASP A 233 37.09 -16.21 3.76
C ASP A 233 36.34 -14.97 4.26
N TYR A 234 37.09 -13.99 4.76
CA TYR A 234 36.56 -12.81 5.43
C TYR A 234 36.86 -11.55 4.64
N SER A 235 35.80 -10.94 4.11
CA SER A 235 35.86 -9.67 3.39
C SER A 235 35.45 -8.48 4.28
N ALA A 236 36.16 -7.36 4.19
CA ALA A 236 35.75 -6.10 4.78
C ALA A 236 36.22 -4.92 3.92
N SER A 237 35.68 -3.72 4.13
CA SER A 237 36.13 -2.59 3.31
C SER A 237 37.58 -2.17 3.59
N ARG A 238 38.08 -2.39 4.82
CA ARG A 238 39.44 -2.10 5.27
C ARG A 238 39.83 -3.03 6.41
N ARG A 239 41.12 -3.11 6.73
CA ARG A 239 41.60 -3.91 7.87
C ARG A 239 40.98 -3.47 9.21
N GLY A 240 40.79 -2.17 9.44
CA GLY A 240 40.13 -1.66 10.66
C GLY A 240 38.65 -2.06 10.81
N ASP A 241 38.00 -2.48 9.71
CA ASP A 241 36.63 -2.99 9.72
C ASP A 241 36.57 -4.50 10.02
N MET A 242 37.72 -5.20 10.02
CA MET A 242 37.79 -6.66 10.21
C MET A 242 37.72 -7.06 11.69
N VAL A 243 36.57 -6.85 12.31
CA VAL A 243 36.37 -7.20 13.72
C VAL A 243 36.64 -8.69 13.96
N TYR A 244 37.31 -8.99 15.07
CA TYR A 244 37.72 -10.33 15.49
C TYR A 244 38.70 -11.08 14.56
N ALA A 245 39.30 -10.43 13.56
CA ALA A 245 40.28 -11.06 12.66
C ALA A 245 41.42 -11.75 13.43
N ASP A 246 41.96 -11.10 14.46
CA ASP A 246 43.07 -11.63 15.26
C ASP A 246 42.73 -12.99 15.91
N ARG A 247 41.46 -13.22 16.27
CA ARG A 247 41.01 -14.51 16.84
C ARG A 247 40.98 -15.61 15.79
N ILE A 248 40.58 -15.27 14.57
CA ILE A 248 40.52 -16.20 13.45
C ILE A 248 41.94 -16.54 13.01
N GLU A 249 42.80 -15.53 12.83
CA GLU A 249 44.21 -15.70 12.46
C GLU A 249 44.98 -16.49 13.53
N GLY A 250 44.75 -16.21 14.81
CA GLY A 250 45.35 -16.96 15.91
C GLY A 250 44.93 -18.44 15.91
N SER A 251 43.68 -18.72 15.53
CA SER A 251 43.17 -20.09 15.38
C SER A 251 43.77 -20.78 14.16
N ALA A 252 43.91 -20.07 13.04
CA ALA A 252 44.55 -20.58 11.84
C ALA A 252 46.06 -20.85 12.01
N SER A 253 46.72 -20.06 12.87
CA SER A 253 48.17 -20.21 13.13
C SER A 253 48.49 -21.36 14.10
N SER A 254 47.53 -21.77 14.93
CA SER A 254 47.74 -22.76 16.01
C SER A 254 47.44 -24.21 15.62
N GLY A 255 46.82 -24.47 14.46
CA GLY A 255 46.47 -25.81 14.02
C GLY A 255 46.29 -25.93 12.51
N ARG A 256 46.21 -27.17 12.00
CA ARG A 256 45.98 -27.44 10.57
C ARG A 256 44.49 -27.53 10.20
N GLU A 257 43.61 -27.44 11.19
CA GLU A 257 42.17 -27.64 11.02
C GLU A 257 41.44 -26.33 10.73
N VAL A 258 42.06 -25.18 11.01
CA VAL A 258 41.49 -23.86 10.72
C VAL A 258 42.39 -23.17 9.70
N SER A 259 41.79 -22.56 8.69
CA SER A 259 42.48 -21.71 7.73
C SER A 259 41.63 -20.46 7.48
N CYS A 260 42.27 -19.37 7.09
CA CYS A 260 41.56 -18.16 6.75
C CYS A 260 42.22 -17.43 5.58
N HIS A 261 41.39 -16.70 4.86
CA HIS A 261 41.79 -15.74 3.85
C HIS A 261 41.09 -14.43 4.17
N LEU A 262 41.86 -13.35 4.33
CA LEU A 262 41.34 -12.04 4.68
C LEU A 262 41.50 -11.12 3.48
N ARG A 263 40.40 -10.50 3.07
CA ARG A 263 40.32 -9.65 1.89
C ARG A 263 39.84 -8.26 2.27
N THR A 264 40.56 -7.21 1.87
CA THR A 264 40.05 -5.84 2.03
C THR A 264 39.71 -5.20 0.69
N ASP A 265 38.54 -4.56 0.60
CA ASP A 265 38.07 -3.96 -0.67
C ASP A 265 39.05 -2.88 -1.20
N ASP A 266 39.78 -2.20 -0.32
CA ASP A 266 40.72 -1.14 -0.66
C ASP A 266 42.07 -1.63 -1.20
N VAL A 267 42.45 -2.88 -0.93
CA VAL A 267 43.74 -3.46 -1.35
C VAL A 267 43.52 -4.58 -2.37
N ASP A 268 42.64 -5.51 -2.07
CA ASP A 268 42.43 -6.76 -2.82
C ASP A 268 41.22 -6.70 -3.77
N GLY A 269 40.36 -5.69 -3.59
CA GLY A 269 39.09 -5.58 -4.30
C GLY A 269 38.02 -6.56 -3.79
N PHE A 270 36.91 -6.67 -4.51
CA PHE A 270 35.81 -7.56 -4.15
C PHE A 270 36.06 -8.98 -4.61
N ILE A 271 35.65 -9.96 -3.79
CA ILE A 271 35.65 -11.38 -4.18
C ILE A 271 34.92 -11.59 -5.52
N ASP A 272 35.45 -12.42 -6.41
CA ASP A 272 34.87 -12.73 -7.70
C ASP A 272 34.63 -14.23 -7.94
N ASP A 273 34.18 -14.58 -9.15
CA ASP A 273 33.85 -15.97 -9.50
C ASP A 273 35.10 -16.89 -9.54
N GLU A 274 36.28 -16.33 -9.81
CA GLU A 274 37.55 -17.09 -9.86
C GLU A 274 37.98 -17.46 -8.44
N ASP A 275 37.97 -16.48 -7.52
CA ASP A 275 38.25 -16.70 -6.09
C ASP A 275 37.34 -17.80 -5.48
N ILE A 276 36.04 -17.74 -5.81
CA ILE A 276 35.05 -18.72 -5.33
C ILE A 276 35.38 -20.10 -5.87
N LEU A 277 35.67 -20.21 -7.16
CA LEU A 277 36.00 -21.49 -7.80
C LEU A 277 37.29 -22.10 -7.23
N GLU A 278 38.31 -21.28 -6.95
CA GLU A 278 39.54 -21.73 -6.29
C GLU A 278 39.27 -22.29 -4.89
N THR A 279 38.47 -21.57 -4.10
CA THR A 279 38.08 -22.02 -2.76
C THR A 279 37.29 -23.34 -2.83
N VAL A 280 36.36 -23.49 -3.79
CA VAL A 280 35.60 -24.72 -3.99
C VAL A 280 36.53 -25.90 -4.36
N LYS A 281 37.51 -25.67 -5.24
CA LYS A 281 38.52 -26.68 -5.61
C LYS A 281 39.40 -27.08 -4.43
N GLN A 282 39.73 -26.14 -3.56
CA GLN A 282 40.55 -26.39 -2.37
C GLN A 282 39.81 -27.22 -1.32
N PHE A 283 38.49 -27.03 -1.18
CA PHE A 283 37.66 -27.73 -0.20
C PHE A 283 36.53 -28.52 -0.87
N PRO A 284 36.85 -29.61 -1.60
CA PRO A 284 35.85 -30.39 -2.31
C PRO A 284 34.87 -31.05 -1.33
N GLY A 285 33.57 -30.95 -1.64
CA GLY A 285 32.52 -31.51 -0.79
C GLY A 285 32.36 -30.78 0.56
N ALA A 286 32.83 -29.55 0.68
CA ALA A 286 32.59 -28.74 1.87
C ALA A 286 31.10 -28.36 2.02
N ARG A 287 30.72 -27.95 3.23
CA ARG A 287 29.49 -27.18 3.49
C ARG A 287 29.83 -25.70 3.48
N TYR A 288 29.07 -24.93 2.73
CA TYR A 288 29.31 -23.51 2.53
C TYR A 288 28.34 -22.69 3.36
N TYR A 289 28.87 -21.76 4.14
CA TYR A 289 28.12 -20.80 4.94
C TYR A 289 28.38 -19.41 4.39
N VAL A 290 27.32 -18.65 4.11
CA VAL A 290 27.41 -17.32 3.51
C VAL A 290 26.68 -16.31 4.39
N CYS A 291 27.41 -15.29 4.87
CA CYS A 291 26.83 -14.22 5.68
C CYS A 291 27.51 -12.87 5.42
N GLY A 292 26.80 -11.93 4.80
CA GLY A 292 27.33 -10.60 4.48
C GLY A 292 26.32 -9.75 3.72
N PRO A 293 26.64 -8.50 3.34
CA PRO A 293 25.71 -7.59 2.67
C PRO A 293 24.98 -8.22 1.46
N PRO A 294 23.76 -7.76 1.09
CA PRO A 294 22.96 -8.43 0.05
C PRO A 294 23.64 -8.55 -1.32
N ALA A 295 24.55 -7.63 -1.66
CA ALA A 295 25.33 -7.73 -2.90
C ALA A 295 26.40 -8.85 -2.81
N TYR A 296 27.07 -8.95 -1.67
CA TYR A 296 28.08 -9.99 -1.38
C TYR A 296 27.44 -11.38 -1.37
N THR A 297 26.35 -11.56 -0.62
CA THR A 297 25.63 -12.84 -0.55
C THR A 297 25.13 -13.30 -1.92
N ARG A 298 24.54 -12.40 -2.72
CA ARG A 298 24.06 -12.78 -4.07
C ARG A 298 25.21 -13.24 -4.96
N ARG A 299 26.32 -12.50 -4.98
CA ARG A 299 27.51 -12.88 -5.77
C ARG A 299 28.02 -14.26 -5.38
N LEU A 300 28.14 -14.54 -4.08
CA LEU A 300 28.62 -15.83 -3.58
C LEU A 300 27.70 -16.98 -3.92
N VAL A 301 26.39 -16.80 -3.73
CA VAL A 301 25.41 -17.85 -4.06
C VAL A 301 25.43 -18.13 -5.56
N ASP A 302 25.46 -17.09 -6.40
CA ASP A 302 25.56 -17.25 -7.86
C ASP A 302 26.89 -17.92 -8.25
N GLY A 303 28.01 -17.55 -7.64
CA GLY A 303 29.33 -18.13 -7.90
C GLY A 303 29.43 -19.59 -7.45
N LEU A 304 28.90 -19.94 -6.27
CA LEU A 304 28.85 -21.33 -5.78
C LEU A 304 27.99 -22.21 -6.70
N HIS A 305 26.87 -21.70 -7.20
CA HIS A 305 26.04 -22.40 -8.17
C HIS A 305 26.79 -22.60 -9.51
N LYS A 306 27.51 -21.59 -10.01
CA LYS A 306 28.37 -21.74 -11.21
C LYS A 306 29.50 -22.74 -11.00
N ALA A 307 30.00 -22.88 -9.77
CA ALA A 307 30.99 -23.87 -9.38
C ALA A 307 30.38 -25.26 -9.12
N GLU A 308 29.11 -25.47 -9.49
CA GLU A 308 28.38 -26.74 -9.37
C GLU A 308 28.23 -27.26 -7.93
N VAL A 309 28.24 -26.37 -6.93
CA VAL A 309 27.93 -26.71 -5.54
C VAL A 309 26.41 -26.91 -5.41
N ALA A 310 26.00 -28.03 -4.80
CA ALA A 310 24.58 -28.31 -4.57
C ALA A 310 23.96 -27.34 -3.55
N ASP A 311 22.74 -26.85 -3.81
CA ASP A 311 22.03 -25.93 -2.92
C ASP A 311 21.89 -26.46 -1.48
N ALA A 312 21.75 -27.78 -1.31
CA ALA A 312 21.68 -28.43 0.00
C ALA A 312 22.95 -28.30 0.86
N ASP A 313 24.07 -27.94 0.22
CA ASP A 313 25.36 -27.71 0.86
C ASP A 313 25.67 -26.21 1.05
N VAL A 314 24.81 -25.31 0.55
CA VAL A 314 24.94 -23.86 0.72
C VAL A 314 23.91 -23.36 1.71
N ARG A 315 24.40 -22.81 2.83
CA ARG A 315 23.57 -22.18 3.86
C ARG A 315 23.81 -20.68 3.90
N VAL A 316 22.75 -19.92 3.67
CA VAL A 316 22.78 -18.45 3.72
C VAL A 316 22.17 -17.96 5.01
N GLU A 317 22.93 -17.19 5.80
CA GLU A 317 22.40 -16.48 6.95
C GLU A 317 22.10 -15.02 6.58
N ALA A 318 20.82 -14.71 6.35
CA ALA A 318 20.38 -13.41 5.89
C ALA A 318 19.88 -12.52 7.05
N PHE A 319 20.77 -11.71 7.63
CA PHE A 319 20.41 -10.68 8.62
C PHE A 319 19.76 -9.42 8.02
N PHE A 320 19.48 -9.41 6.71
CA PHE A 320 18.92 -8.25 5.97
C PHE A 320 17.39 -8.27 5.84
N LEU A 321 16.69 -9.07 6.66
CA LEU A 321 15.23 -9.06 6.64
C LEU A 321 14.76 -7.66 7.07
N LYS A 322 14.25 -6.93 6.06
CA LYS A 322 13.77 -5.55 6.11
C LYS A 322 13.04 -5.27 7.41
N THR A 323 13.62 -4.38 8.20
CA THR A 323 12.94 -3.76 9.33
C THR A 323 11.84 -2.85 8.77
N ASN A 324 10.75 -2.63 9.52
CA ASN A 324 9.62 -1.76 9.13
C ASN A 324 9.99 -0.26 9.02
N ALA A 325 11.25 0.07 8.74
CA ALA A 325 11.59 1.38 8.24
C ALA A 325 10.92 1.54 6.87
N ARG A 326 9.72 2.14 6.84
CA ARG A 326 9.29 2.88 5.66
C ARG A 326 10.46 3.82 5.35
N PRO A 327 11.21 3.63 4.25
CA PRO A 327 12.27 4.56 3.93
C PRO A 327 11.60 5.92 3.84
N ARG A 328 12.03 6.88 4.67
CA ARG A 328 11.67 8.28 4.41
C ARG A 328 12.11 8.51 2.96
N PRO A 329 11.18 8.80 2.03
CA PRO A 329 11.54 8.96 0.65
C PRO A 329 12.61 10.04 0.61
N GLY A 330 13.83 9.68 0.16
CA GLY A 330 14.92 10.64 0.10
C GLY A 330 14.46 11.88 -0.65
N ILE A 331 15.00 13.05 -0.32
CA ILE A 331 14.59 14.34 -0.91
C ILE A 331 14.45 14.26 -2.44
N ARG A 332 15.29 13.46 -3.11
CA ARG A 332 15.17 13.16 -4.54
C ARG A 332 13.87 12.43 -4.92
N ARG A 333 13.48 11.37 -4.19
CA ARG A 333 12.20 10.67 -4.41
C ARG A 333 11.00 11.54 -4.06
N LEU A 334 11.11 12.38 -3.01
CA LEU A 334 10.08 13.35 -2.69
C LEU A 334 9.95 14.43 -3.79
N ALA A 335 11.08 14.88 -4.34
CA ALA A 335 11.13 15.83 -5.46
C ALA A 335 10.61 15.21 -6.76
N TYR A 336 10.91 13.93 -7.04
CA TYR A 336 10.33 13.22 -8.19
C TYR A 336 8.83 13.00 -8.00
N ALA A 337 8.37 12.61 -6.81
CA ALA A 337 6.94 12.45 -6.51
C ALA A 337 6.20 13.79 -6.59
N ALA A 338 6.78 14.86 -6.06
CA ALA A 338 6.25 16.22 -6.17
C ALA A 338 6.26 16.70 -7.62
N GLY A 339 7.31 16.40 -8.39
CA GLY A 339 7.41 16.71 -9.81
C GLY A 339 6.37 15.97 -10.65
N ILE A 340 6.15 14.69 -10.37
CA ILE A 340 5.08 13.87 -10.97
C ILE A 340 3.71 14.46 -10.60
N ALA A 341 3.47 14.76 -9.33
CA ALA A 341 2.21 15.38 -8.89
C ALA A 341 1.96 16.74 -9.56
N LEU A 342 2.99 17.59 -9.69
CA LEU A 342 2.93 18.85 -10.41
C LEU A 342 2.70 18.66 -11.93
N ALA A 343 3.27 17.62 -12.53
CA ALA A 343 3.09 17.30 -13.94
C ALA A 343 1.67 16.79 -14.25
N PHE A 344 1.03 16.09 -13.30
CA PHE A 344 -0.34 15.60 -13.43
C PHE A 344 -1.40 16.60 -12.93
N LEU A 345 -1.01 17.66 -12.21
CA LEU A 345 -1.92 18.69 -11.71
C LEU A 345 -2.74 19.37 -12.84
N PRO A 346 -2.16 19.75 -14.00
CA PRO A 346 -2.95 20.26 -15.13
C PRO A 346 -3.99 19.25 -15.61
N LEU A 347 -3.64 17.96 -15.66
CA LEU A 347 -4.55 16.89 -16.07
C LEU A 347 -5.71 16.75 -15.07
N LEU A 348 -5.42 16.83 -13.77
CA LEU A 348 -6.42 16.81 -12.71
C LEU A 348 -7.34 18.05 -12.76
N LEU A 349 -6.79 19.23 -13.04
CA LEU A 349 -7.54 20.48 -13.21
C LEU A 349 -8.42 20.48 -14.47
N LEU A 350 -7.99 19.74 -15.51
CA LEU A 350 -8.73 19.57 -16.76
C LEU A 350 -9.68 18.35 -16.73
N ALA A 351 -9.54 17.43 -15.78
CA ALA A 351 -10.37 16.23 -15.69
C ALA A 351 -11.88 16.53 -15.63
N PRO A 352 -12.38 17.55 -14.91
CA PRO A 352 -13.80 17.92 -14.95
C PRO A 352 -14.27 18.46 -16.31
N ALA A 353 -13.35 19.01 -17.12
CA ALA A 353 -13.64 19.44 -18.49
C ALA A 353 -13.59 18.28 -19.48
N LEU A 354 -12.73 17.28 -19.24
CA LEU A 354 -12.60 16.06 -20.04
C LEU A 354 -13.71 15.03 -19.75
N ALA A 355 -14.26 14.99 -18.53
CA ALA A 355 -15.33 14.07 -18.14
C ALA A 355 -16.67 14.32 -18.87
N LYS A 356 -16.78 15.42 -19.62
CA LYS A 356 -17.96 15.77 -20.43
C LYS A 356 -17.70 15.67 -21.94
N PHE A 357 -16.64 14.98 -22.35
CA PHE A 357 -16.44 14.68 -23.77
C PHE A 357 -17.39 13.55 -24.15
N VAL A 358 -18.56 13.90 -24.69
CA VAL A 358 -19.47 12.96 -25.34
C VAL A 358 -18.92 12.73 -26.75
N PRO A 359 -18.79 11.48 -27.24
CA PRO A 359 -18.42 11.24 -28.63
C PRO A 359 -19.31 12.05 -29.57
N ASN A 360 -18.68 12.83 -30.46
CA ASN A 360 -19.34 13.79 -31.35
C ASN A 360 -20.11 13.14 -32.52
N ASP A 361 -20.49 11.87 -32.45
CA ASP A 361 -20.94 11.09 -33.62
C ASP A 361 -22.46 11.02 -33.81
N ALA A 362 -23.25 11.36 -32.79
CA ALA A 362 -24.71 11.23 -32.83
C ALA A 362 -25.45 12.58 -32.86
N HIS A 363 -25.20 13.40 -33.90
CA HIS A 363 -25.96 14.64 -34.11
C HIS A 363 -27.46 14.38 -34.20
N ASN A 364 -28.25 15.28 -33.63
CA ASN A 364 -29.69 15.24 -33.71
C ASN A 364 -30.13 15.43 -35.18
N PRO A 365 -31.27 14.84 -35.58
CA PRO A 365 -31.76 14.96 -36.96
C PRO A 365 -31.88 16.43 -37.39
N GLY A 366 -31.16 16.80 -38.46
CA GLY A 366 -31.12 18.18 -38.98
C GLY A 366 -29.91 19.00 -38.52
N HIS A 367 -29.10 18.51 -37.57
CA HIS A 367 -27.89 19.18 -37.07
C HIS A 367 -26.59 18.54 -37.59
N VAL A 368 -26.68 17.61 -38.54
CA VAL A 368 -25.54 16.78 -39.01
C VAL A 368 -24.42 17.62 -39.63
N ASP A 369 -24.76 18.73 -40.25
CA ASP A 369 -23.81 19.62 -40.94
C ASP A 369 -23.38 20.81 -40.07
N LEU A 370 -23.79 20.87 -38.79
CA LEU A 370 -23.43 21.96 -37.89
C LEU A 370 -22.02 21.76 -37.30
N GLU A 371 -21.26 22.84 -37.21
CA GLU A 371 -19.98 22.84 -36.53
C GLU A 371 -20.17 22.92 -35.02
N CYS A 372 -19.27 22.28 -34.27
CA CYS A 372 -19.36 22.25 -32.80
C CYS A 372 -19.43 23.66 -32.18
N SER A 373 -18.70 24.62 -32.77
CA SER A 373 -18.62 26.01 -32.31
C SER A 373 -19.92 26.79 -32.47
N GLU A 374 -20.83 26.36 -33.34
CA GLU A 374 -22.11 27.03 -33.58
C GLU A 374 -23.05 26.89 -32.37
N CYS A 375 -22.96 25.75 -31.66
CA CYS A 375 -23.65 25.51 -30.39
C CYS A 375 -22.75 25.80 -29.17
N HIS A 376 -21.47 25.43 -29.23
CA HIS A 376 -20.48 25.59 -28.17
C HIS A 376 -19.60 26.81 -28.39
N ARG A 377 -20.16 27.99 -28.13
CA ARG A 377 -19.41 29.26 -28.21
C ARG A 377 -18.27 29.29 -27.18
N GLU A 378 -17.24 30.08 -27.47
CA GLU A 378 -16.09 30.23 -26.58
C GLU A 378 -16.50 30.75 -25.19
N ALA A 379 -15.87 30.20 -24.15
CA ALA A 379 -16.04 30.66 -22.78
C ALA A 379 -15.26 31.98 -22.56
N PRO A 380 -15.77 32.90 -21.73
CA PRO A 380 -15.12 34.19 -21.53
C PRO A 380 -13.76 34.05 -20.82
N GLY A 381 -12.81 34.88 -21.23
CA GLY A 381 -11.48 34.98 -20.63
C GLY A 381 -10.44 34.09 -21.31
N THR A 382 -9.17 34.47 -21.16
CA THR A 382 -8.03 33.70 -21.71
C THR A 382 -7.90 32.33 -21.03
N MET A 383 -7.28 31.36 -21.71
CA MET A 383 -6.96 30.04 -21.15
C MET A 383 -6.31 30.13 -19.75
N ARG A 384 -5.39 31.08 -19.55
CA ARG A 384 -4.73 31.33 -18.26
C ARG A 384 -5.73 31.74 -17.18
N GLN A 385 -6.61 32.69 -17.48
CA GLN A 385 -7.64 33.15 -16.54
C GLN A 385 -8.63 32.02 -16.22
N GLN A 386 -8.97 31.21 -17.22
CA GLN A 386 -9.86 30.08 -17.03
C GLN A 386 -9.25 29.02 -16.10
N LEU A 387 -7.98 28.63 -16.32
CA LEU A 387 -7.27 27.71 -15.44
C LEU A 387 -7.12 28.24 -14.02
N GLN A 388 -6.80 29.53 -13.87
CA GLN A 388 -6.72 30.18 -12.56
C GLN A 388 -8.06 30.15 -11.81
N ALA A 389 -9.17 30.40 -12.52
CA ALA A 389 -10.50 30.35 -11.92
C ALA A 389 -10.89 28.92 -11.51
N LYS A 390 -10.59 27.91 -12.32
CA LYS A 390 -10.79 26.50 -11.97
C LYS A 390 -9.97 26.06 -10.77
N ALA A 391 -8.69 26.44 -10.72
CA ALA A 391 -7.82 26.16 -9.57
C ALA A 391 -8.35 26.81 -8.28
N LYS A 392 -8.79 28.08 -8.36
CA LYS A 392 -9.41 28.77 -7.22
C LYS A 392 -10.69 28.08 -6.75
N HIS A 393 -11.52 27.59 -7.67
CA HIS A 393 -12.73 26.85 -7.30
C HIS A 393 -12.40 25.53 -6.60
N LEU A 394 -11.45 24.75 -7.13
CA LEU A 394 -11.00 23.50 -6.53
C LEU A 394 -10.44 23.70 -5.11
N LEU A 395 -9.74 24.82 -4.89
CA LEU A 395 -9.18 25.20 -3.58
C LEU A 395 -10.21 25.86 -2.64
N GLY A 396 -11.49 25.94 -3.03
CA GLY A 396 -12.54 26.59 -2.22
C GLY A 396 -12.43 28.12 -2.16
N LEU A 397 -11.51 28.73 -2.90
CA LEU A 397 -11.32 30.19 -2.97
C LEU A 397 -12.31 30.88 -3.91
N ARG A 398 -13.17 30.11 -4.58
CA ARG A 398 -14.25 30.61 -5.46
C ARG A 398 -15.48 29.72 -5.29
N ALA A 399 -16.63 30.34 -5.05
CA ALA A 399 -17.88 29.63 -4.82
C ALA A 399 -18.40 28.87 -6.07
N SER A 400 -18.20 29.43 -7.27
CA SER A 400 -18.71 28.86 -8.52
C SER A 400 -17.60 28.45 -9.49
N ASP A 401 -17.77 27.29 -10.14
CA ASP A 401 -16.93 26.86 -11.25
C ASP A 401 -17.18 27.72 -12.51
N ILE A 402 -16.29 27.59 -13.50
CA ILE A 402 -16.43 28.19 -14.82
C ILE A 402 -16.28 27.14 -15.92
N ALA A 403 -16.76 27.44 -17.13
CA ALA A 403 -16.44 26.63 -18.30
C ALA A 403 -14.98 26.82 -18.73
N PHE A 404 -14.39 25.82 -19.40
CA PHE A 404 -13.04 25.88 -19.96
C PHE A 404 -13.08 25.61 -21.46
N GLY A 405 -12.38 26.41 -22.25
CA GLY A 405 -12.46 26.39 -23.71
C GLY A 405 -13.80 26.95 -24.19
N ASN A 406 -14.79 26.09 -24.33
CA ASN A 406 -16.13 26.46 -24.77
C ASN A 406 -17.15 26.37 -23.61
N ARG A 407 -18.20 27.19 -23.67
CA ARG A 407 -19.29 27.14 -22.70
C ARG A 407 -20.26 25.99 -23.00
N PRO A 408 -20.96 25.44 -21.98
CA PRO A 408 -22.07 24.55 -22.23
C PRO A 408 -23.18 25.27 -23.02
N VAL A 409 -23.90 24.52 -23.86
CA VAL A 409 -25.06 25.02 -24.61
C VAL A 409 -26.12 25.47 -23.62
N ASN A 410 -26.69 26.65 -23.87
CA ASN A 410 -27.79 27.22 -23.10
C ASN A 410 -28.93 27.62 -24.04
N ASN A 411 -30.09 27.99 -23.48
CA ASN A 411 -31.26 28.32 -24.30
C ASN A 411 -31.01 29.46 -25.28
N ALA A 412 -30.14 30.41 -24.96
CA ALA A 412 -29.83 31.50 -25.88
C ALA A 412 -29.13 31.00 -27.16
N ALA A 413 -28.34 29.92 -27.08
CA ALA A 413 -27.79 29.26 -28.26
C ALA A 413 -28.90 28.61 -29.11
N CYS A 414 -29.82 27.86 -28.48
CA CYS A 414 -30.92 27.20 -29.17
C CYS A 414 -31.90 28.20 -29.81
N VAL A 415 -32.38 29.18 -29.03
CA VAL A 415 -33.31 30.22 -29.48
C VAL A 415 -32.70 31.10 -30.57
N GLY A 416 -31.37 31.24 -30.63
CA GLY A 416 -30.72 31.95 -31.74
C GLY A 416 -31.15 31.43 -33.13
N CYS A 417 -31.37 30.12 -33.25
CA CYS A 417 -31.82 29.48 -34.49
C CYS A 417 -33.29 29.05 -34.45
N HIS A 418 -33.82 28.67 -33.29
CA HIS A 418 -35.17 28.12 -33.09
C HIS A 418 -36.17 29.09 -32.43
N ASP A 419 -35.93 30.40 -32.50
CA ASP A 419 -36.87 31.39 -31.97
C ASP A 419 -38.25 31.25 -32.63
N ASP A 420 -39.26 30.96 -31.81
CA ASP A 420 -40.67 30.93 -32.20
C ASP A 420 -41.48 31.79 -31.23
N ARG A 421 -42.21 32.76 -31.80
CA ARG A 421 -43.06 33.68 -31.03
C ARG A 421 -44.37 33.03 -30.59
N ASP A 422 -44.81 32.01 -31.32
CA ASP A 422 -46.04 31.29 -31.07
C ASP A 422 -45.80 29.97 -30.30
N ASP A 423 -44.57 29.80 -29.77
CA ASP A 423 -44.20 28.66 -28.94
C ASP A 423 -45.19 28.53 -27.76
N ARG A 424 -45.84 27.37 -27.69
CA ARG A 424 -46.82 27.06 -26.65
C ARG A 424 -46.16 26.53 -25.37
N HIS A 425 -44.85 26.24 -25.40
CA HIS A 425 -44.00 25.83 -24.27
C HIS A 425 -42.68 26.63 -24.20
N PRO A 426 -42.74 27.97 -24.12
CA PRO A 426 -41.53 28.77 -24.11
C PRO A 426 -40.83 28.70 -22.75
N ALA A 427 -39.50 28.70 -22.77
CA ALA A 427 -38.67 28.44 -21.59
C ALA A 427 -38.97 29.35 -20.38
N TYR A 428 -39.42 30.59 -20.61
CA TYR A 428 -39.71 31.55 -19.54
C TYR A 428 -40.92 31.14 -18.68
N ARG A 429 -41.87 30.36 -19.20
CA ARG A 429 -43.05 29.90 -18.44
C ARG A 429 -42.67 28.96 -17.29
N PHE A 430 -41.59 28.21 -17.44
CA PHE A 430 -41.07 27.35 -16.38
C PHE A 430 -40.46 28.12 -15.22
N LEU A 431 -40.12 29.41 -15.41
CA LEU A 431 -39.51 30.25 -14.37
C LEU A 431 -40.52 30.79 -13.35
N GLU A 432 -41.82 30.52 -13.51
CA GLU A 432 -42.82 30.90 -12.53
C GLU A 432 -42.48 30.33 -11.13
N PRO A 433 -42.56 31.13 -10.04
CA PRO A 433 -42.13 30.70 -8.70
C PRO A 433 -42.79 29.39 -8.21
N ARG A 434 -44.04 29.14 -8.59
CA ARG A 434 -44.77 27.91 -8.24
C ARG A 434 -44.09 26.62 -8.71
N PHE A 435 -43.26 26.69 -9.74
CA PHE A 435 -42.54 25.55 -10.29
C PHE A 435 -41.10 25.41 -9.76
N ALA A 436 -40.71 26.17 -8.73
CA ALA A 436 -39.34 26.11 -8.19
C ALA A 436 -38.88 24.68 -7.85
N ALA A 437 -39.71 23.89 -7.16
CA ALA A 437 -39.39 22.49 -6.82
C ALA A 437 -39.23 21.60 -8.06
N ALA A 438 -40.11 21.76 -9.06
CA ALA A 438 -40.02 21.03 -10.33
C ALA A 438 -38.73 21.42 -11.10
N ARG A 439 -38.33 22.69 -11.05
CA ARG A 439 -37.10 23.18 -11.70
C ARG A 439 -35.81 22.62 -11.11
N GLU A 440 -35.78 22.33 -9.81
CA GLU A 440 -34.62 21.72 -9.16
C GLU A 440 -34.41 20.27 -9.61
N THR A 441 -35.50 19.55 -9.89
CA THR A 441 -35.43 18.12 -10.23
C THR A 441 -35.31 17.88 -11.74
N LEU A 442 -36.13 18.57 -12.53
CA LEU A 442 -36.31 18.30 -13.96
C LEU A 442 -35.62 19.33 -14.85
N ALA A 443 -35.34 20.52 -14.31
CA ALA A 443 -34.81 21.67 -15.03
C ALA A 443 -35.48 21.94 -16.41
N PRO A 444 -36.84 21.95 -16.53
CA PRO A 444 -37.54 22.10 -17.80
C PRO A 444 -37.35 23.48 -18.44
N GLN A 445 -36.89 24.47 -17.65
CA GLN A 445 -36.46 25.76 -18.15
C GLN A 445 -35.22 25.69 -19.05
N LEU A 446 -34.54 24.54 -19.17
CA LEU A 446 -33.38 24.35 -20.05
C LEU A 446 -33.77 23.46 -21.24
N CYS A 447 -33.56 23.93 -22.47
CA CYS A 447 -33.89 23.15 -23.68
C CYS A 447 -33.20 21.78 -23.68
N VAL A 448 -31.93 21.75 -23.22
CA VAL A 448 -31.09 20.53 -23.13
C VAL A 448 -31.55 19.52 -22.08
N SER A 449 -32.54 19.84 -21.23
CA SER A 449 -33.14 18.86 -20.33
C SER A 449 -34.02 17.86 -21.09
N CYS A 450 -34.62 18.30 -22.21
CA CYS A 450 -35.46 17.47 -23.07
C CYS A 450 -34.78 17.15 -24.41
N HIS A 451 -33.99 18.08 -24.96
CA HIS A 451 -33.36 18.01 -26.28
C HIS A 451 -31.83 17.92 -26.18
N ARG A 452 -31.30 16.80 -25.66
CA ARG A 452 -29.85 16.61 -25.62
C ARG A 452 -29.30 16.32 -27.02
N GLU A 453 -28.39 17.18 -27.45
CA GLU A 453 -27.50 16.92 -28.58
C GLU A 453 -26.59 15.72 -28.28
N HIS A 454 -26.03 15.09 -29.32
CA HIS A 454 -25.20 13.88 -29.23
C HIS A 454 -25.96 12.62 -28.77
N THR A 455 -27.27 12.58 -28.97
CA THR A 455 -28.08 11.38 -28.70
C THR A 455 -28.65 10.75 -29.97
N GLY A 456 -28.54 11.42 -31.12
CA GLY A 456 -29.15 11.01 -32.38
C GLY A 456 -30.67 11.08 -32.38
N THR A 457 -31.29 11.71 -31.37
CA THR A 457 -32.74 11.76 -31.17
C THR A 457 -33.23 13.19 -31.04
N ARG A 458 -34.46 13.48 -31.44
CA ARG A 458 -35.06 14.82 -31.29
C ARG A 458 -35.34 15.16 -29.84
N VAL A 459 -35.75 14.18 -29.03
CA VAL A 459 -36.03 14.33 -27.60
C VAL A 459 -35.39 13.17 -26.85
N SER A 460 -34.47 13.49 -25.96
CA SER A 460 -33.72 12.53 -25.15
C SER A 460 -34.42 12.14 -23.84
N GLN A 461 -35.38 12.96 -23.38
CA GLN A 461 -36.18 12.66 -22.19
C GLN A 461 -37.37 11.79 -22.58
N THR A 462 -37.42 10.56 -22.07
CA THR A 462 -38.46 9.57 -22.43
C THR A 462 -39.49 9.35 -21.32
N ASP A 463 -39.26 9.85 -20.12
CA ASP A 463 -40.22 9.77 -19.02
C ASP A 463 -41.31 10.84 -19.18
N THR A 464 -42.43 10.52 -19.81
CA THR A 464 -43.56 11.45 -19.97
C THR A 464 -44.24 11.81 -18.64
N GLY A 465 -43.91 11.16 -17.53
CA GLY A 465 -44.44 11.46 -16.20
C GLY A 465 -44.03 12.83 -15.66
N PHE A 466 -42.99 13.46 -16.21
CA PHE A 466 -42.56 14.80 -15.77
C PHE A 466 -43.63 15.88 -16.00
N CYS A 467 -44.53 15.70 -16.98
CA CYS A 467 -45.62 16.64 -17.26
C CYS A 467 -46.50 16.87 -16.02
N ALA A 468 -46.68 15.83 -15.20
CA ALA A 468 -47.45 15.89 -13.97
C ALA A 468 -46.92 16.95 -12.99
N ALA A 469 -45.60 17.19 -12.96
CA ALA A 469 -44.97 18.11 -12.03
C ALA A 469 -45.44 19.56 -12.19
N CYS A 470 -45.93 19.92 -13.38
CA CYS A 470 -46.46 21.26 -13.66
C CYS A 470 -47.95 21.26 -13.99
N HIS A 471 -48.51 20.15 -14.48
CA HIS A 471 -49.85 20.10 -15.05
C HIS A 471 -50.88 19.29 -14.25
N SER A 472 -50.50 18.59 -13.17
CA SER A 472 -51.44 17.74 -12.38
C SER A 472 -52.71 18.45 -11.94
N ASP A 473 -52.61 19.75 -11.65
CA ASP A 473 -53.69 20.55 -11.08
C ASP A 473 -54.42 21.39 -12.15
N THR A 474 -54.10 21.18 -13.44
CA THR A 474 -54.69 21.93 -14.55
C THR A 474 -56.17 21.59 -14.68
N LYS A 475 -57.02 22.61 -14.80
CA LYS A 475 -58.44 22.45 -15.12
C LYS A 475 -58.70 23.03 -16.50
N VAL A 476 -58.96 22.16 -17.47
CA VAL A 476 -59.35 22.56 -18.82
C VAL A 476 -60.83 22.95 -18.79
N LYS A 477 -61.11 24.21 -19.13
CA LYS A 477 -62.48 24.71 -19.22
C LYS A 477 -63.08 24.29 -20.57
N ASP A 478 -64.35 23.88 -20.56
CA ASP A 478 -65.09 23.47 -21.76
C ASP A 478 -64.33 22.39 -22.56
N ASP A 479 -63.82 21.39 -21.84
CA ASP A 479 -62.91 20.35 -22.35
C ASP A 479 -63.57 19.51 -23.47
N PRO A 480 -63.14 19.67 -24.73
CA PRO A 480 -63.73 18.96 -25.86
C PRO A 480 -63.20 17.52 -25.99
N ALA A 481 -62.24 17.11 -25.15
CA ALA A 481 -61.56 15.82 -25.29
C ALA A 481 -62.39 14.65 -24.74
N SER A 482 -62.29 13.50 -25.42
CA SER A 482 -62.86 12.21 -25.01
C SER A 482 -61.75 11.14 -24.96
N PRO A 483 -61.40 10.58 -23.78
CA PRO A 483 -61.83 11.02 -22.45
C PRO A 483 -61.28 12.42 -22.11
N THR A 484 -61.93 13.10 -21.16
CA THR A 484 -61.51 14.45 -20.75
C THR A 484 -60.13 14.43 -20.10
N HIS A 485 -59.44 15.57 -20.14
CA HIS A 485 -58.14 15.77 -19.47
C HIS A 485 -58.22 15.44 -17.97
N ALA A 486 -59.34 15.75 -17.31
CA ALA A 486 -59.55 15.40 -15.91
C ALA A 486 -59.51 13.87 -15.67
N VAL A 487 -60.04 13.07 -16.60
CA VAL A 487 -59.96 11.61 -16.55
C VAL A 487 -58.51 11.16 -16.81
N LEU A 488 -57.84 11.74 -17.82
CA LEU A 488 -56.45 11.40 -18.12
C LEU A 488 -55.50 11.71 -16.96
N PHE A 489 -55.67 12.84 -16.27
CA PHE A 489 -54.87 13.23 -15.10
C PHE A 489 -55.11 12.31 -13.91
N ARG A 490 -56.38 11.98 -13.62
CA ARG A 490 -56.75 11.04 -12.54
C ARG A 490 -56.13 9.67 -12.77
N ASP A 491 -56.18 9.19 -14.01
CA ASP A 491 -55.68 7.88 -14.39
C ASP A 491 -54.17 7.89 -14.68
N LYS A 492 -53.51 9.04 -14.50
CA LYS A 492 -52.06 9.28 -14.70
C LYS A 492 -51.55 8.91 -16.11
N ARG A 493 -52.39 9.08 -17.13
CA ARG A 493 -52.10 8.75 -18.53
C ARG A 493 -51.32 9.85 -19.24
N TRP A 494 -50.16 10.23 -18.69
CA TRP A 494 -49.34 11.34 -19.20
C TRP A 494 -48.69 11.04 -20.55
N GLU A 495 -48.52 9.76 -20.88
CA GLU A 495 -47.98 9.30 -22.17
C GLU A 495 -48.86 9.70 -23.37
N THR A 496 -50.15 9.99 -23.14
CA THR A 496 -51.08 10.37 -24.23
C THR A 496 -51.00 11.85 -24.59
N CYS A 497 -50.31 12.69 -23.81
CA CYS A 497 -50.27 14.12 -24.08
C CYS A 497 -49.57 14.42 -25.43
N LEU A 498 -48.46 13.75 -25.70
CA LEU A 498 -47.69 13.89 -26.94
C LEU A 498 -48.34 13.24 -28.16
N THR A 499 -49.39 12.41 -27.96
CA THR A 499 -50.15 11.83 -29.07
C THR A 499 -51.22 12.76 -29.60
N CYS A 500 -51.67 13.71 -28.78
CA CYS A 500 -52.69 14.69 -29.14
C CYS A 500 -52.11 16.07 -29.44
N HIS A 501 -51.05 16.49 -28.74
CA HIS A 501 -50.56 17.87 -28.78
C HIS A 501 -49.16 17.99 -29.40
N ASP A 502 -49.01 19.01 -30.24
CA ASP A 502 -47.72 19.66 -30.52
C ASP A 502 -47.55 20.83 -29.54
N PHE A 503 -46.71 20.61 -28.52
CA PHE A 503 -46.50 21.57 -27.42
C PHE A 503 -45.60 22.75 -27.77
N HIS A 504 -44.83 22.68 -28.85
CA HIS A 504 -44.12 23.87 -29.36
C HIS A 504 -44.91 24.55 -30.47
N GLY A 505 -45.87 23.87 -31.10
CA GLY A 505 -46.67 24.46 -32.18
C GLY A 505 -45.89 24.60 -33.49
N ASN A 506 -44.83 23.81 -33.67
CA ASN A 506 -43.94 23.86 -34.83
C ASN A 506 -44.61 23.34 -36.11
N HIS A 507 -45.76 22.67 -36.02
CA HIS A 507 -46.46 22.06 -37.14
C HIS A 507 -47.90 22.60 -37.25
N PRO A 508 -48.53 22.50 -38.44
CA PRO A 508 -49.94 22.81 -38.61
C PRO A 508 -50.76 21.62 -38.06
N HIS A 509 -50.82 21.50 -36.73
CA HIS A 509 -51.46 20.40 -36.02
C HIS A 509 -52.56 20.89 -35.09
N ASP A 510 -53.78 20.43 -35.37
CA ASP A 510 -54.94 20.62 -34.53
C ASP A 510 -55.15 19.35 -33.67
N PRO A 511 -55.15 19.47 -32.33
CA PRO A 511 -55.36 18.32 -31.47
C PRO A 511 -56.72 17.64 -31.71
N PRO A 512 -56.78 16.31 -31.81
CA PRO A 512 -58.05 15.61 -31.98
C PRO A 512 -58.90 15.70 -30.71
N HIS A 513 -60.22 15.67 -30.88
CA HIS A 513 -61.17 15.67 -29.77
C HIS A 513 -61.40 14.28 -29.16
N ASP A 514 -61.04 13.19 -29.85
CA ASP A 514 -61.13 11.83 -29.31
C ASP A 514 -59.74 11.20 -29.30
N LEU A 515 -59.35 10.63 -28.16
CA LEU A 515 -58.05 9.99 -27.98
C LEU A 515 -57.84 8.82 -28.95
N LYS A 516 -58.92 8.20 -29.44
CA LYS A 516 -58.82 7.13 -30.46
C LYS A 516 -58.27 7.65 -31.80
N ASP A 517 -58.47 8.94 -32.07
CA ASP A 517 -58.03 9.62 -33.31
C ASP A 517 -56.64 10.26 -33.12
N ALA A 518 -56.03 10.11 -31.94
CA ALA A 518 -54.68 10.56 -31.64
C ALA A 518 -53.62 9.75 -32.39
N ILE A 519 -52.45 10.36 -32.57
CA ILE A 519 -51.32 9.70 -33.24
C ILE A 519 -50.85 8.53 -32.37
N ALA A 520 -50.67 7.34 -32.97
CA ALA A 520 -50.25 6.17 -32.21
C ALA A 520 -48.95 6.45 -31.41
N PRO A 521 -48.87 6.03 -30.12
CA PRO A 521 -47.68 6.27 -29.29
C PRO A 521 -46.38 5.79 -29.91
N GLN A 522 -46.41 4.68 -30.66
CA GLN A 522 -45.25 4.12 -31.35
C GLN A 522 -44.76 5.04 -32.48
N THR A 523 -45.68 5.71 -33.17
CA THR A 523 -45.36 6.69 -34.23
C THR A 523 -44.70 7.93 -33.63
N ILE A 524 -45.23 8.44 -32.50
CA ILE A 524 -44.59 9.53 -31.77
C ILE A 524 -43.20 9.12 -31.27
N ALA A 525 -43.06 7.95 -30.64
CA ALA A 525 -41.77 7.47 -30.15
C ALA A 525 -40.75 7.27 -31.27
N ALA A 526 -41.17 6.84 -32.46
CA ALA A 526 -40.31 6.73 -33.64
C ALA A 526 -39.90 8.11 -34.16
N TYR A 527 -40.83 9.06 -34.21
CA TYR A 527 -40.56 10.45 -34.60
C TYR A 527 -39.56 11.12 -33.65
N LEU A 528 -39.76 10.99 -32.33
CA LEU A 528 -38.83 11.53 -31.34
C LEU A 528 -37.44 10.89 -31.46
N ARG A 529 -37.34 9.64 -31.94
CA ARG A 529 -36.06 8.94 -32.14
C ARG A 529 -35.30 9.33 -33.41
N ALA A 530 -35.97 9.60 -34.52
CA ALA A 530 -35.40 10.20 -35.76
C ALA A 530 -36.32 10.06 -36.99
N ALA A 531 -37.43 9.31 -36.89
CA ALA A 531 -38.31 9.06 -38.03
C ALA A 531 -38.97 10.34 -38.58
N LYS A 532 -39.66 10.23 -39.72
CA LYS A 532 -40.38 11.37 -40.33
C LYS A 532 -41.45 11.92 -39.39
N SER A 533 -41.71 13.23 -39.51
CA SER A 533 -42.74 13.89 -38.71
C SER A 533 -44.14 13.34 -39.05
N PRO A 534 -44.94 12.92 -38.05
CA PRO A 534 -46.33 12.54 -38.25
C PRO A 534 -47.24 13.77 -38.39
N TYR A 535 -46.72 14.96 -38.10
CA TYR A 535 -47.44 16.23 -38.14
C TYR A 535 -47.29 16.98 -39.48
N GLY A 536 -46.56 16.40 -40.44
CA GLY A 536 -46.23 17.06 -41.70
C GLY A 536 -44.99 17.97 -41.61
N GLU A 537 -44.86 18.87 -42.56
CA GLU A 537 -43.74 19.83 -42.62
C GLU A 537 -43.90 20.92 -41.56
N PRO A 538 -42.79 21.38 -40.94
CA PRO A 538 -42.84 22.43 -39.93
C PRO A 538 -43.24 23.78 -40.55
N VAL A 539 -44.09 24.52 -39.84
CA VAL A 539 -44.49 25.89 -40.19
C VAL A 539 -43.43 26.92 -39.78
N VAL A 540 -42.70 26.64 -38.70
CA VAL A 540 -41.57 27.45 -38.24
C VAL A 540 -40.27 26.77 -38.65
N LYS A 541 -39.50 27.42 -39.52
CA LYS A 541 -38.18 26.92 -39.95
C LYS A 541 -37.09 27.52 -39.08
N ALA A 542 -36.16 26.67 -38.64
CA ALA A 542 -34.96 27.12 -37.96
C ALA A 542 -34.14 28.03 -38.89
N LYS A 543 -33.54 29.07 -38.32
CA LYS A 543 -32.58 29.93 -39.02
C LYS A 543 -31.27 29.17 -39.16
N GLN A 544 -30.63 29.30 -40.32
CA GLN A 544 -29.25 28.88 -40.48
C GLN A 544 -28.36 29.81 -39.63
N PRO A 545 -27.31 29.30 -38.98
CA PRO A 545 -26.27 30.15 -38.42
C PRO A 545 -25.78 31.09 -39.52
N GLU A 546 -25.67 32.40 -39.24
CA GLU A 546 -24.95 33.28 -40.15
C GLU A 546 -23.53 32.71 -40.30
N ALA A 547 -23.05 32.54 -41.54
CA ALA A 547 -21.67 32.15 -41.78
C ALA A 547 -20.77 33.09 -40.97
N SER A 548 -20.12 32.56 -39.93
CA SER A 548 -19.27 33.37 -39.06
C SER A 548 -18.12 33.94 -39.91
N PRO A 549 -17.81 35.24 -39.83
CA PRO A 549 -16.66 35.81 -40.54
C PRO A 549 -15.32 35.21 -40.09
#